data_AF-A0A7W0MBC9-F1
#
_entry.id   AF-A0A7W0MBC9-F1
#
_cell.length_a   1.000
_cell.length_b   1.000
_cell.length_c   1.000
_cell.angle_alpha   90.00
_cell.angle_beta   90.00
_cell.angle_gamma   90.00
#
_symmetry.space_group_name_H-M   'P 1'
#
loop_
_entity.id
_entity.type
_entity.pdbx_description
1 polymer ?
#
loop_
_entity_poly.entity_id
_entity_poly.type
_entity_poly.pdbx_seq_one_letter_code
_entity_poly.pdbx_strand_id
1 'polypeptide(L)'
;MPAESELIDALKEVIDPELMINIVDLGLVYNVEQKDKTVHVEMTLTSPACPAGPQIIHQAKMALERFDDVDAADIRLTMEPPWSPERMTEEARDQLGIF
;
A
#
# COMPACT_ATOMS: atom_id res chain seq x y z
N MET A 1 -15.35 9.47 -9.65
CA MET A 1 -14.42 9.39 -8.50
C MET A 1 -14.68 8.07 -7.79
N PRO A 2 -13.72 7.12 -7.82
CA PRO A 2 -13.83 5.86 -7.08
C PRO A 2 -14.01 6.09 -5.58
N ALA A 3 -14.70 5.17 -4.91
CA ALA A 3 -14.76 5.17 -3.45
C ALA A 3 -13.39 4.79 -2.85
N GLU A 4 -13.10 5.26 -1.64
CA GLU A 4 -11.87 4.91 -0.91
C GLU A 4 -11.65 3.39 -0.84
N SER A 5 -12.72 2.63 -0.62
CA SER A 5 -12.68 1.17 -0.61
C SER A 5 -12.20 0.57 -1.95
N GLU A 6 -12.58 1.15 -3.09
CA GLU A 6 -12.15 0.67 -4.40
C GLU A 6 -10.65 0.94 -4.63
N LEU A 7 -10.14 2.07 -4.13
CA LEU A 7 -8.71 2.39 -4.16
C LEU A 7 -7.93 1.42 -3.26
N ILE A 8 -8.44 1.12 -2.07
CA ILE A 8 -7.84 0.14 -1.16
C ILE A 8 -7.84 -1.26 -1.78
N ASP A 9 -8.94 -1.69 -2.41
CA ASP A 9 -8.99 -2.99 -3.08
C ASP A 9 -8.02 -3.07 -4.28
N ALA A 10 -7.80 -1.97 -5.01
CA ALA A 10 -6.74 -1.92 -6.02
C ALA A 10 -5.33 -2.06 -5.42
N LEU A 11 -5.08 -1.44 -4.26
CA LEU A 11 -3.80 -1.56 -3.57
C LEU A 11 -3.56 -2.97 -3.01
N LYS A 12 -4.60 -3.77 -2.74
CA LYS A 12 -4.45 -5.19 -2.37
C LYS A 12 -3.87 -6.06 -3.49
N GLU A 13 -3.90 -5.62 -4.75
CA GLU A 13 -3.26 -6.34 -5.84
C GLU A 13 -1.73 -6.19 -5.85
N VAL A 14 -1.21 -5.22 -5.08
CA VAL A 14 0.23 -4.98 -4.94
C VAL A 14 0.78 -5.89 -3.85
N ILE A 15 1.62 -6.84 -4.26
CA ILE A 15 2.23 -7.84 -3.38
C ILE A 15 3.65 -7.44 -3.04
N ASP A 16 4.00 -7.49 -1.75
CA ASP A 16 5.38 -7.39 -1.31
C ASP A 16 6.14 -8.65 -1.78
N PRO A 17 7.18 -8.53 -2.61
CA PRO A 17 7.86 -9.69 -3.20
C PRO A 17 8.69 -10.49 -2.19
N GLU A 18 8.98 -9.93 -1.01
CA GLU A 18 9.74 -10.61 0.04
C GLU A 18 8.82 -11.42 0.95
N LEU A 19 7.67 -10.84 1.33
CA LEU A 19 6.70 -11.48 2.24
C LEU A 19 5.58 -12.24 1.52
N MET A 20 5.41 -12.04 0.21
CA MET A 20 4.35 -12.64 -0.60
C MET A 20 2.92 -12.32 -0.12
N ILE A 21 2.75 -11.21 0.60
CA ILE A 21 1.46 -10.69 1.11
C ILE A 21 1.24 -9.29 0.53
N ASN A 22 -0.02 -8.90 0.36
CA ASN A 22 -0.32 -7.58 -0.17
C ASN A 22 -0.04 -6.45 0.83
N ILE A 23 0.26 -5.26 0.30
CA ILE A 23 0.68 -4.11 1.10
C ILE A 23 -0.40 -3.57 2.06
N VAL A 24 -1.67 -3.86 1.77
CA VAL A 24 -2.80 -3.44 2.62
C VAL A 24 -2.88 -4.35 3.84
N ASP A 25 -2.85 -5.67 3.63
CA ASP A 25 -2.90 -6.66 4.71
C ASP A 25 -1.63 -6.66 5.57
N LEU A 26 -0.48 -6.28 4.99
CA LEU A 26 0.74 -6.00 5.74
C LEU A 26 0.64 -4.72 6.59
N GLY A 27 -0.40 -3.90 6.42
CA GLY A 27 -0.56 -2.64 7.13
C GLY A 27 0.48 -1.58 6.71
N LEU A 28 0.97 -1.65 5.47
CA LEU A 28 1.92 -0.67 4.92
C LEU A 28 1.23 0.61 4.44
N VAL A 29 -0.05 0.53 4.09
CA VAL A 29 -0.84 1.69 3.64
C VAL A 29 -1.45 2.39 4.87
N TYR A 30 -1.07 3.64 5.10
CA TYR A 30 -1.52 4.43 6.27
C TYR A 30 -2.72 5.32 5.94
N ASN A 31 -2.73 5.92 4.76
CA ASN A 31 -3.81 6.77 4.31
C ASN A 31 -3.96 6.69 2.80
N VAL A 32 -5.20 6.77 2.33
CA VAL A 32 -5.54 6.85 0.90
C VAL A 32 -6.62 7.91 0.76
N GLU A 33 -6.33 8.96 0.03
CA GLU A 33 -7.31 10.02 -0.24
C GLU A 33 -7.29 10.40 -1.71
N GLN A 34 -8.46 10.61 -2.31
CA GLN A 34 -8.55 11.21 -3.64
C GLN A 34 -8.94 12.69 -3.51
N LYS A 35 -8.14 13.55 -4.13
CA LYS A 35 -8.45 14.97 -4.32
C LYS A 35 -8.56 15.25 -5.80
N ASP A 36 -9.76 15.62 -6.24
CA ASP A 36 -10.10 15.78 -7.65
C ASP A 36 -9.77 14.49 -8.44
N LYS A 37 -8.78 14.56 -9.32
CA LYS A 37 -8.30 13.42 -10.13
C LYS A 37 -6.93 12.89 -9.70
N THR A 38 -6.42 13.34 -8.56
CA THR A 38 -5.15 12.87 -8.00
C THR A 38 -5.40 12.02 -6.77
N VAL A 39 -4.86 10.80 -6.74
CA VAL A 39 -4.88 9.94 -5.55
C VAL A 39 -3.59 10.16 -4.78
N HIS A 40 -3.70 10.52 -3.51
CA HIS A 40 -2.60 10.60 -2.58
C HIS A 40 -2.61 9.37 -1.68
N VAL A 41 -1.49 8.65 -1.67
CA VAL A 41 -1.29 7.53 -0.76
C VAL A 41 -0.14 7.84 0.17
N GLU A 42 -0.38 7.76 1.46
CA GLU A 42 0.69 7.72 2.45
C GLU A 42 0.91 6.27 2.85
N MET A 43 2.12 5.78 2.64
CA MET A 43 2.49 4.41 2.97
C MET A 43 3.90 4.33 3.56
N THR A 44 4.22 3.18 4.13
CA THR A 44 5.52 2.88 4.70
C THR A 44 6.10 1.60 4.08
N LEU A 45 7.29 1.21 4.52
CA LEU A 45 7.93 -0.04 4.16
C LEU A 45 8.24 -0.83 5.43
N THR A 46 8.34 -2.15 5.30
CA THR A 46 8.78 -3.03 6.38
C THR A 46 10.20 -2.69 6.86
N SER A 47 11.02 -2.09 5.99
CA SER A 47 12.37 -1.62 6.31
C SER A 47 12.78 -0.39 5.47
N PRO A 48 13.52 0.59 6.05
CA PRO A 48 14.06 1.75 5.31
C PRO A 48 14.90 1.39 4.09
N ALA A 49 15.56 0.23 4.14
CA ALA A 49 16.49 -0.21 3.10
C ALA A 49 15.89 -1.30 2.21
N CYS A 50 14.55 -1.44 2.19
CA CYS A 50 13.90 -2.48 1.41
C CYS A 50 14.19 -2.29 -0.10
N PRO A 51 14.90 -3.23 -0.75
CA PRO A 51 15.24 -3.11 -2.17
C PRO A 51 14.00 -3.15 -3.06
N ALA A 52 12.91 -3.77 -2.58
CA ALA A 52 11.63 -3.84 -3.26
C ALA A 52 10.80 -2.55 -3.17
N GLY A 53 11.18 -1.57 -2.33
CA GLY A 53 10.42 -0.33 -2.12
C GLY A 53 10.04 0.39 -3.41
N PRO A 54 10.98 0.69 -4.32
CA PRO A 54 10.67 1.33 -5.61
C PRO A 54 9.70 0.52 -6.48
N GLN A 55 9.79 -0.81 -6.45
CA GLN A 55 8.89 -1.69 -7.20
C GLN A 55 7.47 -1.62 -6.62
N ILE A 56 7.32 -1.70 -5.30
CA ILE A 56 6.03 -1.60 -4.61
C ILE A 56 5.35 -0.26 -4.91
N ILE A 57 6.10 0.84 -4.82
CA ILE A 57 5.60 2.18 -5.13
C ILE A 57 5.11 2.25 -6.58
N HIS A 58 5.90 1.72 -7.52
CA HIS A 58 5.54 1.73 -8.92
C HIS A 58 4.26 0.91 -9.18
N GLN A 59 4.15 -0.27 -8.58
CA GLN A 59 2.96 -1.11 -8.71
C GLN A 59 1.72 -0.47 -8.07
N ALA A 60 1.85 0.16 -6.89
CA ALA A 60 0.77 0.91 -6.25
C ALA A 60 0.29 2.07 -7.11
N LYS A 61 1.22 2.83 -7.69
CA LYS A 61 0.91 3.90 -8.62
C LYS A 61 0.13 3.37 -9.83
N MET A 62 0.62 2.32 -10.49
CA MET A 62 -0.03 1.70 -11.64
C MET A 62 -1.43 1.15 -11.31
N ALA A 63 -1.60 0.55 -10.13
CA ALA A 63 -2.88 0.02 -9.68
C ALA A 63 -3.94 1.11 -9.46
N LEU A 64 -3.53 2.31 -9.07
CA LEU A 64 -4.42 3.45 -8.85
C LEU A 64 -4.67 4.27 -10.13
N GLU A 65 -3.68 4.39 -11.00
CA GLU A 65 -3.81 5.10 -12.29
C GLU A 65 -4.63 4.31 -13.33
N ARG A 66 -5.07 3.09 -13.02
CA ARG A 66 -5.96 2.31 -13.90
C ARG A 66 -7.42 2.80 -13.91
N PHE A 67 -7.81 3.59 -12.92
CA PHE A 67 -9.17 4.11 -12.83
C PHE A 67 -9.32 5.30 -13.78
N ASP A 68 -10.35 5.31 -14.63
CA ASP A 68 -10.62 6.40 -15.61
C ASP A 68 -10.72 7.80 -14.96
N ASP A 69 -11.12 7.87 -13.69
CA ASP A 69 -11.25 9.11 -12.91
C ASP A 69 -9.95 9.54 -12.20
N VAL A 70 -8.83 8.86 -12.42
CA VAL A 70 -7.52 9.14 -11.81
C VAL A 70 -6.52 9.52 -12.89
N ASP A 71 -6.09 10.79 -12.91
CA ASP A 71 -5.06 11.30 -13.82
C ASP A 71 -3.64 11.03 -13.29
N ALA A 72 -3.48 10.99 -11.96
CA ALA A 72 -2.20 10.74 -11.32
C ALA A 72 -2.34 10.09 -9.93
N ALA A 73 -1.39 9.22 -9.57
CA ALA A 73 -1.21 8.78 -8.19
C ALA A 73 0.14 9.23 -7.61
N ASP A 74 0.06 9.94 -6.48
CA ASP A 74 1.18 10.44 -5.70
C ASP A 74 1.38 9.55 -4.48
N ILE A 75 2.46 8.77 -4.48
CA ILE A 75 2.78 7.83 -3.40
C ILE A 75 3.86 8.46 -2.54
N ARG A 76 3.50 8.78 -1.29
CA ARG A 76 4.41 9.34 -0.30
C ARG A 76 4.84 8.25 0.67
N LEU A 77 6.15 8.00 0.71
CA LEU A 77 6.74 7.17 1.74
C LEU A 77 6.94 7.96 3.03
N THR A 78 6.42 7.46 4.13
CA THR A 78 6.71 7.92 5.49
C THR A 78 7.36 6.82 6.31
N MET A 79 8.33 7.22 7.14
CA MET A 79 8.93 6.36 8.16
C MET A 79 8.34 6.59 9.55
N GLU A 80 7.42 7.54 9.66
CA GLU A 80 6.80 7.96 10.90
C GLU A 80 5.27 7.83 10.77
N PRO A 81 4.62 7.03 11.62
CA PRO A 81 5.20 6.11 12.60
C PRO A 81 5.96 4.94 11.93
N PRO A 82 6.96 4.34 12.60
CA PRO A 82 7.62 3.15 12.09
C PRO A 82 6.62 2.00 11.97
N TRP A 83 6.81 1.18 10.94
CA TRP A 83 6.01 -0.01 10.76
C TRP A 83 6.33 -1.05 11.84
N SER A 84 5.31 -1.79 12.29
CA SER A 84 5.46 -2.97 13.15
C SER A 84 4.52 -4.08 12.68
N PRO A 85 4.84 -5.36 12.91
CA PRO A 85 3.95 -6.48 12.58
C PRO A 85 2.57 -6.39 13.23
N GLU A 86 2.43 -5.59 14.29
CA GLU A 86 1.15 -5.30 14.93
C GLU A 86 0.17 -4.52 14.03
N ARG A 87 0.63 -3.99 12.88
CA ARG A 87 -0.22 -3.34 11.89
C ARG A 87 -0.81 -4.32 10.87
N MET A 88 -0.28 -5.54 10.80
CA MET A 88 -0.81 -6.56 9.91
C MET A 88 -2.22 -6.98 10.33
N THR A 89 -3.04 -7.36 9.35
CA THR A 89 -4.31 -8.04 9.59
C THR A 89 -4.09 -9.39 10.26
N GLU A 90 -5.10 -9.92 10.96
CA GLU A 90 -5.01 -11.23 11.60
C GLU A 90 -4.65 -12.33 10.59
N GLU A 91 -5.20 -12.27 9.38
CA GLU A 91 -4.91 -13.22 8.30
C GLU A 91 -3.45 -13.16 7.84
N ALA A 92 -2.87 -11.97 7.68
CA ALA A 92 -1.47 -11.82 7.29
C ALA A 92 -0.51 -12.32 8.39
N ARG A 93 -0.86 -12.12 9.66
CA ARG A 93 -0.06 -12.64 10.78
C ARG A 93 -0.08 -14.16 10.83
N ASP A 94 -1.25 -14.77 10.62
CA ASP A 94 -1.40 -16.23 10.59
C ASP A 94 -0.57 -16.85 9.45
N GLN A 95 -0.59 -16.24 8.25
CA GLN A 95 0.22 -16.68 7.11
C GLN A 95 1.73 -16.64 7.39
N LEU A 96 2.20 -15.66 8.16
CA LEU A 96 3.61 -15.55 8.55
C LEU A 96 3.96 -16.34 9.82
N GLY A 97 2.98 -16.97 10.48
CA GLY A 97 3.17 -17.68 11.74
C GLY A 97 3.57 -16.78 12.91
N ILE A 98 3.10 -15.53 12.91
CA ILE A 98 3.36 -14.55 13.97
C ILE A 98 2.14 -14.54 14.91
N PHE A 99 2.30 -15.10 16.11
CA PHE A 99 1.27 -15.18 17.16
C PHE A 99 1.51 -14.20 18.30
#